data_AF-A0A9D7IFQ1-F1
#
_entry.id   AF-A0A9D7IFQ1-F1
#
_cell.length_a   1.000
_cell.length_b   1.000
_cell.length_c   1.000
_cell.angle_alpha   90.00
_cell.angle_beta   90.00
_cell.angle_gamma   90.00
#
_symmetry.space_group_name_H-M   'P 1'
#
loop_
_entity.id
_entity.type
_entity.pdbx_description
1 polymer ?
#
loop_
_entity_poly.entity_id
_entity_poly.type
_entity_poly.pdbx_seq_one_letter_code
_entity_poly.pdbx_strand_id
1 'polypeptide(L)'
;MMRPWNPGLEEQSKSRIPARIGFIGMLFITWLAVHGVATLEGCRAFLQQMTFRTLPLHVADNAANVAAAVWLKRATPPETVLAVHWAGALPYFYERKCIDLLGKNDRVIAHLPSRMTDAHAWIPGHDRWDYNYSLGELNPPVVVSTTPPRPFEEYGYRLVDQVNNFFILASGKNPDIQKDLEAGSPRASELYREFASRNESRIRGYLPRLTLSSLEQGLEPWLNPGEALMDATILVRDVYVFTSQRLLLLDRQKILDRNYEMVSIPFADILDFTIEETHRDDFTTRLKITLAGQKEPWIKDIRRHETAAEIFQKLNRFIHKQG
;
A
#
# COMPACT_ATOMS: atom_id res chain seq x y z
N MET A 1 57.16 2.42 -69.86
CA MET A 1 57.63 3.45 -68.91
C MET A 1 56.76 3.36 -67.67
N MET A 2 57.15 2.53 -66.68
CA MET A 2 56.37 2.33 -65.45
C MET A 2 56.69 3.45 -64.45
N ARG A 3 55.66 4.07 -63.86
CA ARG A 3 55.83 5.00 -62.75
C ARG A 3 56.22 4.21 -61.48
N PRO A 4 57.20 4.67 -60.69
CA PRO A 4 57.57 3.96 -59.47
C PRO A 4 56.46 4.02 -58.42
N TRP A 5 56.26 2.89 -57.74
CA TRP A 5 55.33 2.69 -56.63
C TRP A 5 55.61 3.67 -55.50
N ASN A 6 54.57 4.41 -55.05
CA ASN A 6 54.64 5.31 -53.91
C ASN A 6 53.97 4.66 -52.68
N PRO A 7 54.72 4.14 -51.71
CA PRO A 7 54.16 3.45 -50.54
C PRO A 7 53.47 4.38 -49.52
N GLY A 8 53.53 5.71 -49.72
CA GLY A 8 52.99 6.69 -48.78
C GLY A 8 51.47 6.86 -48.75
N LEU A 9 50.72 6.16 -49.61
CA LEU A 9 49.25 6.28 -49.65
C LEU A 9 48.50 5.16 -48.90
N GLU A 10 49.17 4.06 -48.52
CA GLU A 10 48.53 2.96 -47.77
C GLU A 10 48.48 3.20 -46.26
N GLU A 11 49.29 4.10 -45.70
CA GLU A 11 49.38 4.27 -44.24
C GLU A 11 48.31 5.21 -43.64
N GLN A 12 47.55 5.94 -44.46
CA GLN A 12 46.52 6.88 -43.99
C GLN A 12 45.10 6.29 -43.88
N SER A 13 44.91 5.01 -44.19
CA SER A 13 43.61 4.32 -44.11
C SER A 13 43.48 3.41 -42.87
N LYS A 14 44.00 3.81 -41.71
CA LYS A 14 43.57 3.22 -40.44
C LYS A 14 42.42 4.06 -39.91
N SER A 15 41.19 3.61 -40.15
CA SER A 15 39.96 4.25 -39.65
C SER A 15 40.00 4.39 -38.13
N ARG A 16 40.54 5.50 -37.64
CA ARG A 16 40.40 5.90 -36.25
C ARG A 16 38.97 6.38 -36.10
N ILE A 17 38.09 5.54 -35.56
CA ILE A 17 36.82 6.01 -35.03
C ILE A 17 37.18 7.17 -34.11
N PRO A 18 36.76 8.42 -34.41
CA PRO A 18 37.18 9.56 -33.62
C PRO A 18 36.74 9.31 -32.17
N ALA A 19 37.65 9.51 -31.22
CA ALA A 19 37.46 9.12 -29.82
C ALA A 19 36.12 9.58 -29.20
N ARG A 20 35.54 10.67 -29.73
CA ARG A 20 34.20 11.18 -29.38
C ARG A 20 33.06 10.22 -29.76
N ILE A 21 33.11 9.55 -30.91
CA ILE A 21 32.11 8.55 -31.32
C ILE A 21 32.22 7.29 -30.45
N GLY A 22 33.45 6.87 -30.13
CA GLY A 22 33.70 5.77 -29.19
C GLY A 22 33.15 6.06 -27.79
N PHE A 23 33.32 7.30 -27.29
CA PHE A 23 32.82 7.72 -25.99
C PHE A 23 31.28 7.79 -25.92
N ILE A 24 30.63 8.34 -26.95
CA ILE A 24 29.16 8.36 -27.04
C ILE A 24 28.59 6.93 -27.14
N GLY A 25 29.22 6.06 -27.93
CA GLY A 25 28.85 4.65 -28.00
C GLY A 25 28.98 3.94 -26.65
N MET A 26 30.04 4.21 -25.90
CA MET A 26 30.24 3.65 -24.56
C MET A 26 29.19 4.14 -23.54
N LEU A 27 28.82 5.42 -23.58
CA LEU A 27 27.72 5.96 -22.75
C LEU A 27 26.38 5.33 -23.10
N PHE A 28 26.09 5.13 -24.39
CA PHE A 28 24.86 4.49 -24.84
C PHE A 28 24.79 3.01 -24.43
N ILE A 29 25.91 2.27 -24.53
CA ILE A 29 26.00 0.88 -24.06
C ILE A 29 25.85 0.80 -22.55
N THR A 30 26.44 1.74 -21.79
CA THR A 30 26.30 1.80 -20.34
C THR A 30 24.87 2.13 -19.93
N TRP A 31 24.23 3.06 -20.64
CA TRP A 31 22.81 3.38 -20.48
C TRP A 31 21.92 2.15 -20.78
N LEU A 32 22.18 1.44 -21.88
CA LEU A 32 21.49 0.19 -22.20
C LEU A 32 21.79 -0.93 -21.20
N ALA A 33 22.98 -1.01 -20.62
CA ALA A 33 23.30 -2.01 -19.61
C ALA A 33 22.54 -1.73 -18.31
N VAL A 34 22.54 -0.48 -17.84
CA VAL A 34 21.85 -0.07 -16.60
C VAL A 34 20.33 -0.14 -16.77
N HIS A 35 19.79 0.45 -17.83
CA HIS A 35 18.35 0.48 -18.07
C HIS A 35 17.84 -0.83 -18.68
N GLY A 36 18.63 -1.52 -19.49
CA GLY A 36 18.28 -2.81 -20.07
C GLY A 36 18.25 -3.94 -19.04
N VAL A 37 19.11 -3.93 -18.02
CA VAL A 37 19.00 -4.88 -16.89
C VAL A 37 17.73 -4.62 -16.09
N ALA A 38 17.41 -3.36 -15.76
CA ALA A 38 16.14 -3.00 -15.11
C ALA A 38 14.92 -3.37 -15.97
N THR A 39 15.03 -3.22 -17.30
CA THR A 39 13.99 -3.62 -18.26
C THR A 39 13.87 -5.14 -18.34
N LEU A 40 14.97 -5.89 -18.32
CA LEU A 40 14.98 -7.36 -18.33
C LEU A 40 14.44 -7.95 -17.03
N GLU A 41 14.77 -7.36 -15.88
CA GLU A 41 14.19 -7.74 -14.59
C GLU A 41 12.69 -7.44 -14.54
N GLY A 42 12.28 -6.25 -15.00
CA GLY A 42 10.87 -5.88 -15.16
C GLY A 42 10.12 -6.81 -16.11
N CYS A 43 10.70 -7.13 -17.27
CA CYS A 43 10.18 -8.09 -18.23
C CYS A 43 10.12 -9.50 -17.66
N ARG A 44 11.10 -9.94 -16.86
CA ARG A 44 11.11 -11.25 -16.19
C ARG A 44 10.00 -11.32 -15.14
N ALA A 45 9.83 -10.29 -14.32
CA ALA A 45 8.75 -10.19 -13.35
C ALA A 45 7.37 -10.18 -14.04
N PHE A 46 7.24 -9.41 -15.12
CA PHE A 46 6.04 -9.37 -15.95
C PHE A 46 5.73 -10.72 -16.60
N LEU A 47 6.73 -11.38 -17.19
CA LEU A 47 6.59 -12.72 -17.78
C LEU A 47 6.20 -13.77 -16.74
N GLN A 48 6.73 -13.69 -15.51
CA GLN A 48 6.32 -14.56 -14.42
C GLN A 48 4.83 -14.39 -14.05
N GLN A 49 4.33 -13.15 -14.08
CA GLN A 49 2.90 -12.87 -13.87
C GLN A 49 2.04 -13.35 -15.05
N MET A 50 2.45 -13.06 -16.29
CA MET A 50 1.74 -13.47 -17.51
C MET A 50 1.70 -14.98 -17.72
N THR A 51 2.70 -15.71 -17.20
CA THR A 51 2.75 -17.18 -17.22
C THR A 51 2.16 -17.81 -15.96
N PHE A 52 1.56 -17.00 -15.07
CA PHE A 52 0.97 -17.42 -13.80
C PHE A 52 1.92 -18.22 -12.90
N ARG A 53 3.23 -18.06 -13.08
CA ARG A 53 4.27 -18.62 -12.21
C ARG A 53 4.33 -17.89 -10.87
N THR A 54 3.92 -16.63 -10.88
CA THR A 54 3.59 -15.85 -9.69
C THR A 54 2.16 -15.35 -9.81
N LEU A 55 1.52 -15.14 -8.67
CA LEU A 55 0.20 -14.52 -8.67
C LEU A 55 0.29 -13.08 -9.19
N PRO A 56 -0.75 -12.60 -9.92
CA PRO A 56 -0.86 -11.19 -10.27
C PRO A 56 -0.81 -10.27 -9.04
N LEU A 57 -0.46 -9.01 -9.26
CA LEU A 57 -0.58 -7.98 -8.23
C LEU A 57 -2.03 -7.86 -7.73
N HIS A 58 -2.20 -7.46 -6.47
CA HIS A 58 -3.50 -7.16 -5.87
C HIS A 58 -4.51 -8.32 -5.82
N VAL A 59 -4.07 -9.60 -5.87
CA VAL A 59 -5.01 -10.73 -5.79
C VAL A 59 -5.88 -10.68 -4.52
N ALA A 60 -5.29 -10.37 -3.37
CA ALA A 60 -6.05 -10.26 -2.13
C ALA A 60 -6.87 -8.98 -2.02
N ASP A 61 -6.38 -7.86 -2.53
CA ASP A 61 -7.15 -6.61 -2.58
C ASP A 61 -8.36 -6.77 -3.50
N ASN A 62 -8.19 -7.48 -4.63
CA ASN A 62 -9.27 -7.82 -5.54
C ASN A 62 -10.25 -8.80 -4.88
N ALA A 63 -9.78 -9.83 -4.20
CA ALA A 63 -10.66 -10.74 -3.45
C ALA A 63 -11.45 -9.99 -2.36
N ALA A 64 -10.85 -9.01 -1.67
CA ALA A 64 -11.53 -8.13 -0.72
C ALA A 64 -12.61 -7.27 -1.41
N ASN A 65 -12.28 -6.67 -2.55
CA ASN A 65 -13.23 -5.92 -3.37
C ASN A 65 -14.40 -6.79 -3.87
N VAL A 66 -14.15 -8.04 -4.27
CA VAL A 66 -15.21 -8.97 -4.68
C VAL A 66 -16.09 -9.33 -3.48
N ALA A 67 -15.50 -9.61 -2.32
CA ALA A 67 -16.26 -9.88 -1.10
C ALA A 67 -17.15 -8.68 -0.71
N ALA A 68 -16.59 -7.47 -0.77
CA ALA A 68 -17.35 -6.22 -0.56
C ALA A 68 -18.49 -6.07 -1.59
N ALA A 69 -18.21 -6.28 -2.89
CA ALA A 69 -19.21 -6.16 -3.95
C ALA A 69 -20.37 -7.16 -3.76
N VAL A 70 -20.05 -8.44 -3.50
CA VAL A 70 -21.05 -9.49 -3.31
C VAL A 70 -21.91 -9.21 -2.08
N TRP A 71 -21.29 -8.80 -0.98
CA TRP A 71 -22.01 -8.43 0.23
C TRP A 71 -22.91 -7.21 0.00
N LEU A 72 -22.36 -6.11 -0.50
CA LEU A 72 -23.10 -4.86 -0.73
C LEU A 72 -24.24 -5.02 -1.74
N LYS A 73 -24.07 -5.87 -2.77
CA LYS A 73 -25.13 -6.18 -3.73
C LYS A 73 -26.30 -6.89 -3.08
N ARG A 74 -26.06 -7.73 -2.07
CA ARG A 74 -27.12 -8.46 -1.33
C ARG A 74 -27.74 -7.60 -0.22
N ALA A 75 -26.91 -6.81 0.45
CA ALA A 75 -27.28 -6.06 1.64
C ALA A 75 -27.89 -4.67 1.34
N THR A 76 -27.90 -4.24 0.08
CA THR A 76 -28.47 -2.93 -0.30
C THR A 76 -29.47 -3.04 -1.44
N PRO A 77 -30.50 -2.15 -1.49
CA PRO A 77 -31.47 -2.10 -2.58
C PRO A 77 -30.85 -2.00 -4.00
N PRO A 78 -31.49 -2.52 -5.05
CA PRO A 78 -30.96 -2.54 -6.42
C PRO A 78 -30.50 -1.20 -7.00
N GLU A 79 -31.12 -0.11 -6.58
CA GLU A 79 -30.86 1.26 -7.00
C GLU A 79 -29.72 1.95 -6.23
N THR A 80 -29.18 1.27 -5.20
CA THR A 80 -28.14 1.82 -4.33
C THR A 80 -26.89 2.16 -5.12
N VAL A 81 -26.49 3.44 -5.07
CA VAL A 81 -25.24 3.94 -5.66
C VAL A 81 -24.14 3.90 -4.61
N LEU A 82 -22.99 3.31 -4.94
CA LEU A 82 -21.82 3.33 -4.05
C LEU A 82 -20.86 4.42 -4.46
N ALA A 83 -20.08 4.96 -3.53
CA ALA A 83 -18.83 5.64 -3.84
C ALA A 83 -17.64 4.74 -3.56
N VAL A 84 -16.63 4.73 -4.43
CA VAL A 84 -15.49 3.83 -4.33
C VAL A 84 -14.16 4.57 -4.58
N HIS A 85 -13.14 4.27 -3.78
CA HIS A 85 -11.76 4.67 -4.10
C HIS A 85 -11.17 3.85 -5.26
N TRP A 86 -11.53 2.56 -5.34
CA TRP A 86 -11.01 1.63 -6.35
C TRP A 86 -12.12 1.23 -7.32
N ALA A 87 -12.27 2.00 -8.39
CA ALA A 87 -13.27 1.78 -9.44
C ALA A 87 -12.88 0.66 -10.43
N GLY A 88 -12.58 -0.54 -9.92
CA GLY A 88 -12.17 -1.71 -10.70
C GLY A 88 -13.05 -2.93 -10.44
N ALA A 89 -12.51 -3.92 -9.71
CA ALA A 89 -13.20 -5.18 -9.43
C ALA A 89 -14.54 -4.97 -8.70
N LEU A 90 -14.62 -4.03 -7.75
CA LEU A 90 -15.85 -3.84 -6.97
C LEU A 90 -17.02 -3.40 -7.85
N PRO A 91 -16.96 -2.29 -8.63
CA PRO A 91 -18.04 -1.96 -9.56
C PRO A 91 -18.39 -3.08 -10.54
N TYR A 92 -17.38 -3.83 -11.03
CA TYR A 92 -17.59 -4.93 -11.98
C TYR A 92 -18.51 -6.03 -11.40
N PHE A 93 -18.26 -6.48 -10.16
CA PHE A 93 -19.08 -7.53 -9.53
C PHE A 93 -20.34 -6.97 -8.85
N TYR A 94 -20.33 -5.69 -8.47
CA TYR A 94 -21.50 -5.02 -7.90
C TYR A 94 -22.61 -4.83 -8.95
N GLU A 95 -22.23 -4.61 -10.22
CA GLU A 95 -23.14 -4.49 -11.38
C GLU A 95 -24.21 -3.40 -11.24
N ARG A 96 -23.92 -2.36 -10.44
CA ARG A 96 -24.76 -1.18 -10.29
C ARG A 96 -23.88 0.07 -10.34
N LYS A 97 -24.50 1.23 -10.35
CA LYS A 97 -23.80 2.52 -10.47
C LYS A 97 -22.85 2.74 -9.29
N CYS A 98 -21.61 3.12 -9.60
CA CYS A 98 -20.61 3.55 -8.63
C CYS A 98 -20.07 4.94 -9.01
N ILE A 99 -19.81 5.76 -8.01
CA ILE A 99 -19.10 7.04 -8.08
C ILE A 99 -17.63 6.77 -7.81
N ASP A 100 -16.77 7.21 -8.71
CA ASP A 100 -15.32 7.06 -8.61
C ASP A 100 -14.73 8.26 -7.85
N LEU A 101 -14.30 8.03 -6.61
CA LEU A 101 -13.87 9.12 -5.71
C LEU A 101 -12.52 9.73 -6.09
N LEU A 102 -11.68 8.98 -6.80
CA LEU A 102 -10.32 9.38 -7.16
C LEU A 102 -10.12 9.49 -8.68
N GLY A 103 -11.07 8.98 -9.45
CA GLY A 103 -10.77 8.54 -10.79
C GLY A 103 -11.36 9.38 -11.91
N LYS A 104 -10.76 9.10 -13.07
CA LYS A 104 -10.98 9.74 -14.37
C LYS A 104 -12.36 9.44 -14.97
N ASN A 105 -13.13 8.54 -14.36
CA ASN A 105 -14.45 8.14 -14.83
C ASN A 105 -15.57 9.06 -14.31
N ASP A 106 -15.33 9.77 -13.21
CA ASP A 106 -16.28 10.79 -12.76
C ASP A 106 -16.09 12.07 -13.59
N ARG A 107 -17.19 12.57 -14.17
CA ARG A 107 -17.17 13.72 -15.08
C ARG A 107 -16.61 14.98 -14.44
N VAL A 108 -16.81 15.19 -13.14
CA VAL A 108 -16.31 16.37 -12.43
C VAL A 108 -14.87 16.14 -11.98
N ILE A 109 -14.61 15.04 -11.26
CA ILE A 109 -13.28 14.76 -10.70
C ILE A 109 -12.20 14.66 -11.77
N ALA A 110 -12.53 14.07 -12.94
CA ALA A 110 -11.59 13.93 -14.05
C ALA A 110 -11.08 15.26 -14.64
N HIS A 111 -11.82 16.35 -14.46
CA HIS A 111 -11.47 17.67 -14.98
C HIS A 111 -10.87 18.60 -13.91
N LEU A 112 -10.79 18.15 -12.66
CA LEU A 112 -10.15 18.93 -11.61
C LEU A 112 -8.63 19.01 -11.83
N PRO A 113 -7.98 20.09 -11.37
CA PRO A 113 -6.52 20.11 -11.27
C PRO A 113 -6.05 19.03 -10.30
N SER A 114 -4.84 18.52 -10.54
CA SER A 114 -4.15 17.68 -9.56
C SER A 114 -4.08 18.43 -8.23
N ARG A 115 -4.48 17.77 -7.15
CA ARG A 115 -4.27 18.24 -5.77
C ARG A 115 -2.87 17.90 -5.27
N MET A 116 -2.11 17.09 -6.00
CA MET A 116 -0.71 16.82 -5.69
C MET A 116 0.13 17.99 -6.20
N THR A 117 0.73 18.71 -5.26
CA THR A 117 1.59 19.86 -5.53
C THR A 117 3.05 19.46 -5.76
N ASP A 118 3.41 18.23 -5.42
CA ASP A 118 4.74 17.66 -5.61
C ASP A 118 4.71 16.56 -6.68
N ALA A 119 5.62 16.65 -7.65
CA ALA A 119 5.80 15.67 -8.72
C ALA A 119 6.24 14.29 -8.22
N HIS A 120 6.90 14.22 -7.05
CA HIS A 120 7.36 12.98 -6.44
C HIS A 120 6.27 12.26 -5.62
N ALA A 121 5.24 12.99 -5.19
CA ALA A 121 4.05 12.43 -4.57
C ALA A 121 3.03 11.93 -5.60
N TRP A 122 3.22 12.24 -6.89
CA TRP A 122 2.27 11.92 -7.95
C TRP A 122 2.06 10.41 -8.09
N ILE A 123 0.86 9.94 -7.74
CA ILE A 123 0.41 8.58 -7.97
C ILE A 123 -0.67 8.66 -9.06
N PRO A 124 -0.45 8.06 -10.25
CA PRO A 124 -1.44 8.12 -11.32
C PRO A 124 -2.82 7.64 -10.86
N GLY A 125 -3.84 8.47 -11.05
CA GLY A 125 -5.23 8.15 -10.68
C GLY A 125 -5.55 8.25 -9.19
N HIS A 126 -4.65 8.83 -8.39
CA HIS A 126 -4.85 9.13 -6.97
C HIS A 126 -4.49 10.60 -6.67
N ASP A 127 -4.61 11.46 -7.68
CA ASP A 127 -4.14 12.84 -7.67
C ASP A 127 -5.27 13.87 -7.61
N ARG A 128 -6.53 13.46 -7.83
CA ARG A 128 -7.70 14.34 -7.90
C ARG A 128 -8.82 13.78 -7.05
N TRP A 129 -9.47 14.64 -6.28
CA TRP A 129 -10.68 14.31 -5.52
C TRP A 129 -11.43 15.59 -5.15
N ASP A 130 -12.69 15.46 -4.79
CA ASP A 130 -13.48 16.51 -4.15
C ASP A 130 -14.58 15.85 -3.32
N TYR A 131 -14.41 15.84 -1.99
CA TYR A 131 -15.37 15.24 -1.07
C TYR A 131 -16.61 16.12 -0.82
N ASN A 132 -16.52 17.44 -1.02
CA ASN A 132 -17.71 18.29 -0.97
C ASN A 132 -18.66 17.94 -2.10
N TYR A 133 -18.14 17.75 -3.30
CA TYR A 133 -18.92 17.24 -4.42
C TYR A 133 -19.33 15.77 -4.22
N SER A 134 -18.36 14.87 -4.00
CA SER A 134 -18.62 13.42 -4.05
C SER A 134 -19.41 12.88 -2.86
N LEU A 135 -19.22 13.45 -1.66
CA LEU A 135 -19.86 13.01 -0.43
C LEU A 135 -20.91 14.00 0.07
N GLY A 136 -20.73 15.30 -0.18
CA GLY A 136 -21.68 16.35 0.19
C GLY A 136 -22.85 16.44 -0.80
N GLU A 137 -22.56 16.71 -2.07
CA GLU A 137 -23.60 16.91 -3.10
C GLU A 137 -24.18 15.59 -3.61
N LEU A 138 -23.34 14.64 -4.04
CA LEU A 138 -23.82 13.34 -4.55
C LEU A 138 -24.34 12.43 -3.43
N ASN A 139 -23.85 12.63 -2.20
CA ASN A 139 -24.31 11.99 -0.96
C ASN A 139 -24.66 10.49 -1.08
N PRO A 140 -23.73 9.64 -1.56
CA PRO A 140 -23.97 8.21 -1.70
C PRO A 140 -24.29 7.57 -0.34
N PRO A 141 -25.20 6.58 -0.28
CA PRO A 141 -25.52 5.89 0.97
C PRO A 141 -24.35 5.08 1.55
N VAL A 142 -23.42 4.64 0.70
CA VAL A 142 -22.30 3.79 1.11
C VAL A 142 -21.02 4.22 0.39
N VAL A 143 -19.91 4.21 1.13
CA VAL A 143 -18.56 4.48 0.63
C VAL A 143 -17.68 3.26 0.89
N VAL A 144 -16.91 2.84 -0.11
CA VAL A 144 -15.84 1.85 0.04
C VAL A 144 -14.50 2.54 -0.22
N SER A 145 -13.74 2.77 0.85
CA SER A 145 -12.53 3.59 0.82
C SER A 145 -11.30 2.82 1.26
N THR A 146 -10.15 3.19 0.69
CA THR A 146 -8.83 2.81 1.19
C THR A 146 -8.25 3.83 2.18
N THR A 147 -8.93 4.95 2.38
CA THR A 147 -8.61 5.95 3.41
C THR A 147 -9.38 5.61 4.69
N PRO A 148 -8.75 5.72 5.88
CA PRO A 148 -9.43 5.49 7.15
C PRO A 148 -10.68 6.36 7.35
N PRO A 149 -11.59 6.00 8.27
CA PRO A 149 -12.91 6.65 8.39
C PRO A 149 -12.90 8.16 8.69
N ARG A 150 -11.88 8.68 9.38
CA ARG A 150 -11.85 10.05 9.92
C ARG A 150 -12.30 11.15 8.93
N PRO A 151 -11.82 11.22 7.67
CA PRO A 151 -12.25 12.26 6.73
C PRO A 151 -13.72 12.13 6.29
N PHE A 152 -14.32 10.94 6.42
CA PHE A 152 -15.71 10.67 6.02
C PHE A 152 -16.69 10.95 7.17
N GLU A 153 -16.23 10.92 8.42
CA GLU A 153 -17.04 11.22 9.61
C GLU A 153 -17.59 12.66 9.58
N GLU A 154 -16.81 13.61 9.05
CA GLU A 154 -17.26 15.00 8.83
C GLU A 154 -18.49 15.09 7.93
N TYR A 155 -18.63 14.17 6.97
CA TYR A 155 -19.77 14.08 6.07
C TYR A 155 -20.89 13.18 6.61
N GLY A 156 -20.75 12.69 7.85
CA GLY A 156 -21.75 11.86 8.53
C GLY A 156 -21.67 10.37 8.21
N TYR A 157 -20.56 9.87 7.69
CA TYR A 157 -20.37 8.44 7.43
C TYR A 157 -19.77 7.73 8.65
N ARG A 158 -20.13 6.46 8.83
CA ARG A 158 -19.62 5.61 9.92
C ARG A 158 -19.17 4.27 9.39
N LEU A 159 -18.13 3.71 9.99
CA LEU A 159 -17.63 2.38 9.66
C LEU A 159 -18.65 1.30 10.02
N VAL A 160 -18.98 0.44 9.05
CA VAL A 160 -19.88 -0.70 9.24
C VAL A 160 -19.17 -2.04 9.09
N ASP A 161 -18.16 -2.12 8.23
CA ASP A 161 -17.30 -3.30 8.08
C ASP A 161 -15.92 -2.89 7.54
N GLN A 162 -14.92 -3.74 7.73
CA GLN A 162 -13.59 -3.56 7.16
C GLN A 162 -13.09 -4.88 6.59
N VAL A 163 -12.76 -4.87 5.30
CA VAL A 163 -12.21 -6.04 4.60
C VAL A 163 -10.86 -5.68 4.00
N ASN A 164 -9.81 -6.27 4.54
CA ASN A 164 -8.44 -5.93 4.16
C ASN A 164 -8.17 -4.41 4.31
N ASN A 165 -7.66 -3.75 3.27
CA ASN A 165 -7.39 -2.32 3.27
C ASN A 165 -8.64 -1.48 2.90
N PHE A 166 -9.83 -2.08 2.84
CA PHE A 166 -11.07 -1.41 2.44
C PHE A 166 -11.99 -1.22 3.64
N PHE A 167 -12.25 0.04 3.95
CA PHE A 167 -13.26 0.50 4.91
C PHE A 167 -14.59 0.64 4.19
N ILE A 168 -15.62 -0.02 4.71
CA ILE A 168 -16.99 0.10 4.21
C ILE A 168 -17.75 0.97 5.19
N LEU A 169 -18.19 2.12 4.70
CA LEU A 169 -18.78 3.18 5.50
C LEU A 169 -20.23 3.42 5.04
N ALA A 170 -21.15 3.58 5.98
CA ALA A 170 -22.54 3.91 5.69
C ALA A 170 -22.85 5.35 6.09
N SER A 171 -23.65 6.04 5.28
CA SER A 171 -24.10 7.40 5.53
C SER A 171 -25.18 7.42 6.62
N GLY A 172 -24.99 8.21 7.68
CA GLY A 172 -26.00 8.43 8.72
C GLY A 172 -27.27 9.14 8.22
N LYS A 173 -27.25 9.68 6.99
CA LYS A 173 -28.45 10.22 6.32
C LYS A 173 -29.32 9.13 5.71
N ASN A 174 -28.85 7.87 5.66
CA ASN A 174 -29.57 6.71 5.12
C ASN A 174 -29.66 5.61 6.20
N PRO A 175 -30.48 5.83 7.26
CA PRO A 175 -30.49 4.96 8.44
C PRO A 175 -30.97 3.53 8.14
N ASP A 176 -31.87 3.35 7.17
CA ASP A 176 -32.36 2.02 6.78
C ASP A 176 -31.24 1.19 6.15
N ILE A 177 -30.47 1.76 5.20
CA ILE A 177 -29.32 1.08 4.59
C ILE A 177 -28.24 0.80 5.64
N GLN A 178 -27.98 1.75 6.56
CA GLN A 178 -27.03 1.51 7.64
C GLN A 178 -27.45 0.30 8.49
N LYS A 179 -28.73 0.23 8.87
CA LYS A 179 -29.28 -0.88 9.66
C LYS A 179 -29.19 -2.20 8.91
N ASP A 180 -29.50 -2.22 7.61
CA ASP A 180 -29.42 -3.42 6.77
C ASP A 180 -27.97 -3.92 6.66
N LEU A 181 -27.00 -3.02 6.53
CA LEU A 181 -25.57 -3.37 6.53
C LEU A 181 -25.11 -3.89 7.89
N GLU A 182 -25.54 -3.28 8.99
CA GLU A 182 -25.19 -3.71 10.35
C GLU A 182 -25.78 -5.08 10.69
N ALA A 183 -27.01 -5.36 10.24
CA ALA A 183 -27.70 -6.64 10.43
C ALA A 183 -27.26 -7.73 9.43
N GLY A 184 -26.69 -7.33 8.29
CA GLY A 184 -26.32 -8.24 7.21
C GLY A 184 -25.23 -9.24 7.61
N SER A 185 -25.50 -10.53 7.43
CA SER A 185 -24.52 -11.62 7.54
C SER A 185 -24.69 -12.60 6.37
N PRO A 186 -23.61 -13.19 5.82
CA PRO A 186 -22.21 -12.93 6.17
C PRO A 186 -21.75 -11.54 5.69
N ARG A 187 -20.93 -10.88 6.51
CA ARG A 187 -20.29 -9.59 6.18
C ARG A 187 -19.20 -9.76 5.13
N ALA A 188 -18.75 -8.67 4.52
CA ALA A 188 -17.65 -8.73 3.54
C ALA A 188 -16.36 -9.28 4.17
N SER A 189 -16.05 -8.89 5.40
CA SER A 189 -14.91 -9.42 6.16
C SER A 189 -15.02 -10.93 6.45
N GLU A 190 -16.23 -11.46 6.59
CA GLU A 190 -16.49 -12.89 6.80
C GLU A 190 -16.35 -13.69 5.50
N LEU A 191 -16.98 -13.22 4.43
CA LEU A 191 -16.84 -13.80 3.09
C LEU A 191 -15.37 -13.85 2.66
N TYR A 192 -14.63 -12.78 2.93
CA TYR A 192 -13.21 -12.72 2.64
C TYR A 192 -12.41 -13.71 3.49
N ARG A 193 -12.69 -13.82 4.80
CA ARG A 193 -12.00 -14.79 5.68
C ARG A 193 -12.24 -16.23 5.22
N GLU A 194 -13.45 -16.58 4.81
CA GLU A 194 -13.76 -17.89 4.25
C GLU A 194 -12.96 -18.14 2.96
N PHE A 195 -12.97 -17.19 2.02
CA PHE A 195 -12.17 -17.27 0.80
C PHE A 195 -10.68 -17.43 1.13
N ALA A 196 -10.19 -16.65 2.08
CA ALA A 196 -8.80 -16.59 2.46
C ALA A 196 -8.31 -17.91 3.08
N SER A 197 -9.10 -18.50 3.99
CA SER A 197 -8.80 -19.79 4.60
C SER A 197 -8.69 -20.91 3.56
N ARG A 198 -9.59 -20.95 2.57
CA ARG A 198 -9.58 -21.96 1.50
C ARG A 198 -8.43 -21.79 0.51
N ASN A 199 -7.90 -20.58 0.40
CA ASN A 199 -6.89 -20.23 -0.60
C ASN A 199 -5.56 -19.82 0.05
N GLU A 200 -5.33 -20.15 1.33
CA GLU A 200 -4.19 -19.66 2.11
C GLU A 200 -2.85 -19.90 1.40
N SER A 201 -2.65 -21.10 0.84
CA SER A 201 -1.43 -21.47 0.10
C SER A 201 -1.19 -20.62 -1.15
N ARG A 202 -2.26 -20.08 -1.75
CA ARG A 202 -2.23 -19.24 -2.95
C ARG A 202 -2.04 -17.78 -2.54
N ILE A 203 -2.83 -17.27 -1.60
CA ILE A 203 -2.85 -15.85 -1.27
C ILE A 203 -1.92 -15.45 -0.11
N ARG A 204 -1.14 -16.37 0.48
CA ARG A 204 -0.20 -16.10 1.60
C ARG A 204 0.74 -14.91 1.41
N GLY A 205 1.04 -14.55 0.17
CA GLY A 205 1.86 -13.38 -0.17
C GLY A 205 1.12 -12.03 -0.17
N TYR A 206 -0.22 -12.06 -0.14
CA TYR A 206 -1.12 -10.92 -0.35
C TYR A 206 -2.28 -10.83 0.63
N LEU A 207 -2.56 -11.88 1.43
CA LEU A 207 -3.55 -11.88 2.54
C LEU A 207 -3.57 -10.53 3.23
N PRO A 208 -4.73 -10.08 3.75
CA PRO A 208 -4.83 -8.80 4.39
C PRO A 208 -3.67 -8.67 5.33
N ARG A 209 -2.98 -7.56 5.16
CA ARG A 209 -2.24 -6.99 6.27
C ARG A 209 -3.13 -7.12 7.50
N LEU A 210 -2.60 -7.92 8.41
CA LEU A 210 -3.29 -8.80 9.33
C LEU A 210 -4.58 -8.21 9.93
N THR A 211 -5.68 -8.96 9.96
CA THR A 211 -6.74 -8.65 10.94
C THR A 211 -6.17 -8.87 12.35
N LEU A 212 -6.60 -8.10 13.36
CA LEU A 212 -6.13 -8.30 14.74
C LEU A 212 -6.33 -9.76 15.18
N SER A 213 -7.47 -10.37 14.87
CA SER A 213 -7.72 -11.79 15.18
C SER A 213 -6.78 -12.77 14.47
N SER A 214 -6.41 -12.50 13.22
CA SER A 214 -5.43 -13.35 12.51
C SER A 214 -4.01 -13.12 13.02
N LEU A 215 -3.71 -11.91 13.48
CA LEU A 215 -2.44 -11.56 14.08
C LEU A 215 -2.28 -12.25 15.44
N GLU A 216 -3.33 -12.27 16.27
CA GLU A 216 -3.35 -12.98 17.55
C GLU A 216 -3.05 -14.47 17.38
N GLN A 217 -3.77 -15.16 16.48
CA GLN A 217 -3.54 -16.58 16.22
C GLN A 217 -2.14 -16.87 15.66
N GLY A 218 -1.62 -15.98 14.80
CA GLY A 218 -0.28 -16.12 14.24
C GLY A 218 0.84 -15.82 15.23
N LEU A 219 0.59 -14.94 16.20
CA LEU A 219 1.56 -14.53 17.21
C LEU A 219 1.54 -15.37 18.47
N GLU A 220 0.49 -16.15 18.72
CA GLU A 220 0.35 -17.00 19.91
C GLU A 220 1.61 -17.82 20.27
N PRO A 221 2.33 -18.45 19.32
CA PRO A 221 3.56 -19.19 19.63
C PRO A 221 4.75 -18.31 20.03
N TRP A 222 4.68 -17.01 19.77
CA TRP A 222 5.76 -16.02 19.94
C TRP A 222 5.54 -15.11 21.14
N LEU A 223 4.34 -15.15 21.75
CA LEU A 223 3.99 -14.42 22.96
C LEU A 223 4.45 -15.20 24.20
N ASN A 224 4.92 -14.47 25.22
CA ASN A 224 5.20 -15.06 26.52
C ASN A 224 3.88 -15.49 27.19
N PRO A 225 3.92 -16.46 28.14
CA PRO A 225 2.75 -16.79 28.93
C PRO A 225 2.16 -15.55 29.62
N GLY A 226 0.87 -15.27 29.37
CA GLY A 226 0.17 -14.09 29.91
C GLY A 226 0.46 -12.77 29.19
N GLU A 227 1.28 -12.77 28.14
CA GLU A 227 1.42 -11.64 27.23
C GLU A 227 0.25 -11.61 26.24
N ALA A 228 -0.44 -10.47 26.14
CA ALA A 228 -1.59 -10.33 25.24
C ALA A 228 -1.31 -9.28 24.15
N LEU A 229 -1.85 -9.52 22.95
CA LEU A 229 -1.91 -8.49 21.92
C LEU A 229 -2.87 -7.38 22.38
N MET A 230 -2.45 -6.13 22.25
CA MET A 230 -3.24 -4.96 22.65
C MET A 230 -3.63 -4.09 21.47
N ASP A 231 -2.74 -3.91 20.50
CA ASP A 231 -2.99 -3.12 19.29
C ASP A 231 -2.00 -3.52 18.19
N ALA A 232 -2.29 -3.16 16.94
CA ALA A 232 -1.34 -3.27 15.85
C ALA A 232 -1.52 -2.16 14.81
N THR A 233 -0.42 -1.70 14.21
CA THR A 233 -0.42 -0.81 13.05
C THR A 233 0.28 -1.49 11.89
N ILE A 234 -0.39 -1.54 10.74
CA ILE A 234 0.03 -2.40 9.64
C ILE A 234 0.40 -1.61 8.39
N LEU A 235 1.70 -1.60 8.17
CA LEU A 235 2.46 -1.17 7.00
C LEU A 235 2.15 -1.92 5.71
N VAL A 236 2.30 -1.27 4.54
CA VAL A 236 3.05 -1.80 3.37
C VAL A 236 3.53 -3.29 3.45
N ARG A 237 4.41 -3.44 4.40
CA ARG A 237 5.47 -4.43 4.44
C ARG A 237 5.78 -4.74 5.90
N ASP A 238 5.70 -3.72 6.76
CA ASP A 238 6.04 -3.79 8.16
C ASP A 238 4.78 -3.91 9.04
N VAL A 239 4.86 -4.65 10.14
CA VAL A 239 3.78 -4.75 11.13
C VAL A 239 4.34 -4.30 12.48
N TYR A 240 3.66 -3.35 13.10
CA TYR A 240 3.97 -2.84 14.44
C TYR A 240 2.94 -3.41 15.39
N VAL A 241 3.36 -4.33 16.24
CA VAL A 241 2.48 -5.07 17.14
C VAL A 241 2.74 -4.61 18.55
N PHE A 242 1.73 -4.03 19.19
CA PHE A 242 1.81 -3.58 20.57
C PHE A 242 1.19 -4.66 21.46
N THR A 243 2.02 -5.31 22.28
CA THR A 243 1.54 -6.28 23.27
C THR A 243 1.37 -5.60 24.63
N SER A 244 1.06 -6.37 25.66
CA SER A 244 1.10 -5.88 27.05
C SER A 244 2.50 -5.58 27.57
N GLN A 245 3.57 -6.04 26.89
CA GLN A 245 4.94 -6.00 27.40
C GLN A 245 5.97 -5.37 26.44
N ARG A 246 5.75 -5.45 25.13
CA ARG A 246 6.74 -5.07 24.11
C ARG A 246 6.11 -4.66 22.79
N LEU A 247 6.92 -4.00 21.99
CA LEU A 247 6.69 -3.78 20.57
C LEU A 247 7.33 -4.94 19.78
N LEU A 248 6.55 -5.66 18.99
CA LEU A 248 7.08 -6.56 17.96
C LEU A 248 7.01 -5.88 16.60
N LEU A 249 8.14 -5.87 15.89
CA LEU A 249 8.28 -5.28 14.56
C LEU A 249 8.53 -6.40 13.58
N LEU A 250 7.59 -6.64 12.68
CA LEU A 250 7.74 -7.64 11.62
C LEU A 250 8.07 -6.91 10.33
N ASP A 251 9.32 -6.96 9.89
CA ASP A 251 9.79 -6.38 8.62
C ASP A 251 9.99 -7.49 7.58
N ARG A 252 9.49 -7.29 6.36
CA ARG A 252 9.81 -8.17 5.23
C ARG A 252 11.00 -7.65 4.45
N GLN A 253 12.23 -8.05 4.80
CA GLN A 253 13.48 -7.49 4.25
C GLN A 253 13.52 -7.26 2.70
N LYS A 254 12.81 -8.05 1.88
CA LYS A 254 12.75 -7.88 0.41
C LYS A 254 11.34 -8.13 -0.16
N ILE A 255 10.99 -7.43 -1.24
CA ILE A 255 9.68 -7.55 -1.94
C ILE A 255 9.37 -9.00 -2.36
N LEU A 256 10.40 -9.77 -2.70
CA LEU A 256 10.28 -11.15 -3.18
C LEU A 256 10.51 -12.22 -2.10
N ASP A 257 10.93 -11.84 -0.90
CA ASP A 257 11.24 -12.81 0.14
C ASP A 257 10.00 -13.08 1.02
N ARG A 258 9.84 -14.35 1.40
CA ARG A 258 8.77 -14.81 2.31
C ARG A 258 9.20 -14.76 3.77
N ASN A 259 10.49 -14.49 4.02
CA ASN A 259 11.05 -14.39 5.35
C ASN A 259 10.66 -13.04 5.99
N TYR A 260 10.15 -13.11 7.21
CA TYR A 260 9.94 -11.96 8.08
C TYR A 260 11.11 -11.90 9.07
N GLU A 261 11.73 -10.74 9.18
CA GLU A 261 12.55 -10.42 10.33
C GLU A 261 11.64 -9.91 11.43
N MET A 262 11.72 -10.50 12.62
CA MET A 262 10.95 -10.07 13.78
C MET A 262 11.90 -9.49 14.82
N VAL A 263 11.72 -8.20 15.12
CA VAL A 263 12.45 -7.50 16.17
C VAL A 263 11.52 -7.33 17.37
N SER A 264 12.01 -7.73 18.55
CA SER A 264 11.28 -7.60 19.81
C SER A 264 11.92 -6.49 20.65
N ILE A 265 11.17 -5.43 20.93
CA ILE A 265 11.62 -4.28 21.72
C ILE A 265 10.76 -4.16 22.98
N PRO A 266 11.26 -4.57 24.15
CA PRO A 266 10.57 -4.37 25.43
C PRO A 266 10.27 -2.89 25.68
N PHE A 267 9.07 -2.55 26.14
CA PHE A 267 8.75 -1.15 26.43
C PHE A 267 9.64 -0.56 27.54
N ALA A 268 10.05 -1.40 28.49
CA ALA A 268 10.96 -1.01 29.58
C ALA A 268 12.37 -0.62 29.09
N ASP A 269 12.78 -1.07 27.90
CA ASP A 269 14.09 -0.75 27.33
C ASP A 269 14.05 0.51 26.44
N ILE A 270 12.87 1.07 26.17
CA ILE A 270 12.74 2.28 25.35
C ILE A 270 12.99 3.49 26.25
N LEU A 271 14.11 4.18 26.02
CA LEU A 271 14.49 5.40 26.75
C LEU A 271 13.76 6.63 26.22
N ASP A 272 13.66 6.74 24.89
CA ASP A 272 12.97 7.83 24.20
C ASP A 272 12.64 7.40 22.76
N PHE A 273 11.71 8.10 22.12
CA PHE A 273 11.41 7.94 20.70
C PHE A 273 11.06 9.29 20.06
N THR A 274 11.59 9.52 18.86
CA THR A 274 11.41 10.77 18.13
C THR A 274 10.95 10.50 16.71
N ILE A 275 10.20 11.45 16.15
CA ILE A 275 9.89 11.50 14.72
C ILE A 275 10.60 12.71 14.12
N GLU A 276 11.27 12.50 13.00
CA GLU A 276 11.90 13.55 12.21
C GLU A 276 11.27 13.54 10.82
N GLU A 277 10.67 14.67 10.44
CA GLU A 277 10.27 14.89 9.05
C GLU A 277 11.54 15.10 8.23
N THR A 278 11.85 14.16 7.35
CA THR A 278 12.97 14.38 6.42
C THR A 278 12.47 15.28 5.31
N HIS A 279 12.88 16.54 5.31
CA HIS A 279 12.58 17.53 4.26
C HIS A 279 13.26 17.23 2.90
N ARG A 280 13.59 15.97 2.60
CA ARG A 280 14.02 15.55 1.25
C ARG A 280 12.84 14.88 0.58
N ASP A 281 12.27 15.49 -0.46
CA ASP A 281 11.58 14.96 -1.65
C ASP A 281 10.78 13.63 -1.62
N ASP A 282 10.55 12.98 -0.47
CA ASP A 282 9.99 11.63 -0.34
C ASP A 282 8.90 11.50 0.74
N PHE A 283 8.55 12.60 1.44
CA PHE A 283 7.58 12.65 2.53
C PHE A 283 7.74 11.48 3.53
N THR A 284 8.97 11.02 3.73
CA THR A 284 9.25 10.02 4.76
C THR A 284 9.32 10.68 6.12
N THR A 285 8.69 10.06 7.09
CA THR A 285 8.87 10.38 8.50
C THR A 285 9.79 9.32 9.08
N ARG A 286 10.92 9.76 9.63
CA ARG A 286 11.88 8.89 10.27
C ARG A 286 11.51 8.70 11.73
N LEU A 287 11.11 7.50 12.10
CA LEU A 287 10.96 7.09 13.49
C LEU A 287 12.31 6.64 14.04
N LYS A 288 12.72 7.23 15.18
CA LYS A 288 13.91 6.81 15.94
C LYS A 288 13.47 6.34 17.31
N ILE A 289 13.94 5.17 17.74
CA ILE A 289 13.68 4.60 19.07
C ILE A 289 15.03 4.39 19.76
N THR A 290 15.27 5.10 20.85
CA THR A 290 16.50 4.99 21.64
C THR A 290 16.32 3.87 22.67
N LEU A 291 17.22 2.89 22.64
CA LEU A 291 17.16 1.71 23.51
C LEU A 291 18.23 1.74 24.60
N ALA A 292 17.88 1.28 25.79
CA ALA A 292 18.81 1.12 26.90
C ALA A 292 20.00 0.25 26.50
N GLY A 293 21.21 0.74 26.73
CA GLY A 293 22.45 0.04 26.39
C GLY A 293 22.88 0.10 24.92
N GLN A 294 22.12 0.76 24.03
CA GLN A 294 22.54 0.99 22.64
C GLN A 294 23.02 2.44 22.44
N LYS A 295 24.12 2.61 21.68
CA LYS A 295 24.66 3.94 21.36
C LYS A 295 23.88 4.66 20.26
N GLU A 296 23.37 3.91 19.30
CA GLU A 296 22.62 4.43 18.16
C GLU A 296 21.15 4.03 18.31
N PRO A 297 20.21 4.92 17.97
CA PRO A 297 18.79 4.59 17.99
C PRO A 297 18.46 3.57 16.90
N TRP A 298 17.41 2.78 17.13
CA TRP A 298 16.77 2.02 16.07
C TRP A 298 16.01 2.97 15.15
N ILE A 299 16.28 2.92 13.85
CA ILE A 299 15.76 3.90 12.87
C ILE A 299 14.91 3.18 11.82
N LYS A 300 13.75 3.76 11.51
CA LYS A 300 12.89 3.30 10.43
C LYS A 300 12.20 4.44 9.70
N ASP A 301 12.31 4.42 8.38
CA ASP A 301 11.70 5.40 7.50
C ASP A 301 10.28 4.96 7.11
N ILE A 302 9.29 5.80 7.42
CA ILE A 302 7.87 5.55 7.20
C ILE A 302 7.36 6.53 6.15
N ARG A 303 6.91 6.03 4.99
CA ARG A 303 6.48 6.85 3.85
C ARG A 303 5.15 7.59 4.03
N ARG A 304 4.39 7.30 5.08
CA ARG A 304 3.08 7.92 5.33
C ARG A 304 3.09 8.63 6.66
N HIS A 305 2.99 9.96 6.62
CA HIS A 305 3.04 10.81 7.80
C HIS A 305 1.93 10.46 8.80
N GLU A 306 0.71 10.19 8.34
CA GLU A 306 -0.40 9.84 9.23
C GLU A 306 -0.14 8.53 9.96
N THR A 307 0.50 7.56 9.30
CA THR A 307 0.85 6.28 9.90
C THR A 307 2.01 6.43 10.90
N ALA A 308 2.99 7.28 10.60
CA ALA A 308 4.04 7.61 11.56
C ALA A 308 3.46 8.29 12.81
N ALA A 309 2.52 9.23 12.64
CA ALA A 309 1.80 9.86 13.73
C ALA A 309 0.97 8.86 14.55
N GLU A 310 0.29 7.90 13.90
CA GLU A 310 -0.44 6.83 14.58
C GLU A 310 0.50 5.97 15.44
N ILE A 311 1.62 5.51 14.88
CA ILE A 311 2.63 4.73 15.60
C ILE A 311 3.18 5.53 16.78
N PHE A 312 3.47 6.81 16.59
CA PHE A 312 3.95 7.71 17.64
C PHE A 312 2.92 7.87 18.78
N GLN A 313 1.63 8.03 18.45
CA GLN A 313 0.56 8.10 19.45
C GLN A 313 0.39 6.78 20.22
N LYS A 314 0.52 5.64 19.55
CA LYS A 314 0.48 4.33 20.20
C LYS A 314 1.69 4.14 21.12
N LEU A 315 2.91 4.47 20.67
CA LEU A 315 4.10 4.45 21.53
C LEU A 315 3.91 5.30 22.79
N ASN A 316 3.39 6.53 22.65
CA ASN A 316 3.04 7.37 23.80
C ASN A 316 2.09 6.64 24.76
N ARG A 317 1.00 6.05 24.23
CA ARG A 317 0.00 5.34 25.02
C ARG A 317 0.58 4.14 25.78
N PHE A 318 1.44 3.34 25.14
CA PHE A 318 1.95 2.10 25.73
C PHE A 318 3.13 2.34 26.69
N ILE A 319 3.96 3.35 26.43
CA ILE A 319 5.14 3.66 27.25
C ILE A 319 4.75 4.54 28.45
N HIS A 320 3.89 5.54 28.27
CA HIS A 320 3.56 6.50 29.34
C HIS A 320 2.40 6.07 30.25
N LYS A 321 1.62 5.03 29.89
CA LYS A 321 0.59 4.47 30.79
C LYS A 321 1.13 3.51 31.86
N GLN A 322 2.42 3.16 31.83
CA GLN A 322 3.02 2.27 32.83
C GLN A 322 3.67 3.01 34.02
N GLY A 323 3.36 4.31 34.17
CA GLY A 323 3.73 5.13 35.33
C GLY A 323 2.61 5.25 36.35
#